data_AF-A0A1I8BZ55-F1
#
_entry.id   AF-A0A1I8BZ55-F1
#
_cell.length_a   1.000
_cell.length_b   1.000
_cell.length_c   1.000
_cell.angle_alpha   90.00
_cell.angle_beta   90.00
_cell.angle_gamma   90.00
#
_symmetry.space_group_name_H-M   'P 1'
#
loop_
_entity.id
_entity.type
_entity.pdbx_description
1 polymer ?
#
loop_
_entity_poly.entity_id
_entity_poly.type
_entity_poly.pdbx_seq_one_letter_code
_entity_poly.pdbx_strand_id
1 'polypeptide(L)'
;MLKIQKTFESKGFFNFKVLRKRFATIWGGSSLLEIFLFVIYQSIYELNIKWDYIINLSEKDMPLLSLEELEKQLENASNKSFLSSHGYNTASFLYKQGFNYHFLECEKRMWRVATRNNFPLNLRLDGGSDWLIIHRYLAEYSVSNEDLPSNLRLLFTTILLPLESFYHTFLIDQINYNKQNKEEIIQKEDFQIITEEGIFIFDKNNGIEFGIGFDIKEEIFRIYPAIIDLNLNNLFTLKWKWNLIENKNNWTSPKINLILNGPNNELLFNEKIKSYDSLNGIQFVDIKLKNILNDNPIVSPGIWSASLLFNSTKLDKIYFPIFPNSTNNINLIQQLTLNNFNILNWCILFEELNNITNNCLNTNWSSFLFDEKSDFP
;
A
#
# COMPACT_ATOMS: atom_id res chain seq x y z
N MET A 1 5.76 -17.67 10.59
CA MET A 1 4.95 -17.54 11.83
C MET A 1 4.94 -18.81 12.68
N LEU A 2 4.10 -19.83 12.46
CA LEU A 2 4.03 -20.99 13.40
C LEU A 2 5.35 -21.76 13.62
N LYS A 3 6.21 -21.89 12.60
CA LYS A 3 7.59 -22.43 12.77
C LYS A 3 8.43 -21.55 13.70
N ILE A 4 8.36 -20.23 13.53
CA ILE A 4 9.07 -19.22 14.34
C ILE A 4 8.63 -19.30 15.81
N GLN A 5 7.32 -19.40 16.08
CA GLN A 5 6.82 -19.61 17.45
C GLN A 5 7.47 -20.84 18.09
N LYS A 6 7.49 -22.00 17.39
CA LYS A 6 8.14 -23.20 17.92
C LYS A 6 9.65 -23.02 18.13
N THR A 7 10.33 -22.27 17.26
CA THR A 7 11.76 -21.95 17.41
C THR A 7 12.00 -21.09 18.67
N PHE A 8 11.23 -20.03 18.87
CA PHE A 8 11.29 -19.19 20.08
C PHE A 8 10.96 -20.00 21.35
N GLU A 9 9.89 -20.80 21.33
CA GLU A 9 9.52 -21.68 22.46
C GLU A 9 10.64 -22.71 22.77
N SER A 10 11.35 -23.22 21.76
CA SER A 10 12.50 -24.12 21.95
C SER A 10 13.76 -23.43 22.50
N LYS A 11 13.86 -22.09 22.37
CA LYS A 11 14.91 -21.24 22.96
C LYS A 11 14.49 -20.63 24.31
N GLY A 12 13.31 -20.98 24.84
CA GLY A 12 12.79 -20.48 26.12
C GLY A 12 11.96 -19.19 26.04
N PHE A 13 11.72 -18.64 24.85
CA PHE A 13 10.93 -17.42 24.64
C PHE A 13 9.44 -17.78 24.44
N PHE A 14 8.65 -17.68 25.52
CA PHE A 14 7.24 -18.08 25.52
C PHE A 14 6.25 -16.92 25.28
N ASN A 15 6.71 -15.67 25.22
CA ASN A 15 5.89 -14.46 25.07
C ASN A 15 5.40 -14.22 23.63
N PHE A 16 6.00 -14.84 22.62
CA PHE A 16 5.54 -14.75 21.23
C PHE A 16 4.47 -15.81 20.93
N LYS A 17 3.28 -15.38 20.49
CA LYS A 17 2.16 -16.26 20.10
C LYS A 17 1.58 -15.89 18.74
N VAL A 18 1.17 -16.90 17.97
CA VAL A 18 0.56 -16.76 16.65
C VAL A 18 -0.87 -17.29 16.70
N LEU A 19 -1.84 -16.48 16.26
CA LEU A 19 -3.25 -16.85 16.15
C LEU A 19 -3.46 -18.12 15.32
N ARG A 20 -4.42 -18.94 15.74
CA ARG A 20 -4.79 -20.19 15.06
C ARG A 20 -5.89 -19.99 14.02
N LYS A 21 -6.88 -19.13 14.30
CA LYS A 21 -7.80 -18.59 13.30
C LYS A 21 -7.08 -17.51 12.48
N ARG A 22 -7.23 -17.54 11.16
CA ARG A 22 -6.79 -16.47 10.25
C ARG A 22 -8.02 -15.77 9.67
N PHE A 23 -7.92 -14.46 9.52
CA PHE A 23 -8.97 -13.59 9.01
C PHE A 23 -8.53 -13.06 7.65
N ALA A 24 -9.48 -12.73 6.77
CA ALA A 24 -9.22 -12.19 5.44
C ALA A 24 -9.33 -10.66 5.47
N THR A 25 -8.52 -10.00 6.30
CA THR A 25 -8.56 -8.55 6.57
C THR A 25 -8.26 -7.73 5.32
N ILE A 26 -9.29 -7.48 4.52
CA ILE A 26 -9.26 -6.58 3.37
C ILE A 26 -9.28 -5.13 3.84
N TRP A 27 -8.78 -4.21 3.01
CA TRP A 27 -8.89 -2.78 3.29
C TRP A 27 -10.36 -2.37 3.43
N GLY A 28 -10.68 -1.66 4.52
CA GLY A 28 -12.04 -1.27 4.88
C GLY A 28 -12.92 -2.38 5.47
N GLY A 29 -12.45 -3.63 5.54
CA GLY A 29 -13.22 -4.78 6.01
C GLY A 29 -13.64 -4.72 7.48
N SER A 30 -14.81 -5.26 7.80
CA SER A 30 -15.24 -5.43 9.20
C SER A 30 -14.51 -6.59 9.90
N SER A 31 -13.88 -7.50 9.15
CA SER A 31 -12.97 -8.52 9.69
C SER A 31 -11.73 -7.95 10.40
N LEU A 32 -11.37 -6.67 10.18
CA LEU A 32 -10.32 -5.98 10.94
C LEU A 32 -10.73 -5.70 12.40
N LEU A 33 -12.00 -5.34 12.64
CA LEU A 33 -12.53 -5.22 14.00
C LEU A 33 -12.74 -6.61 14.61
N GLU A 34 -13.18 -7.60 13.82
CA GLU A 34 -13.36 -8.98 14.28
C GLU A 34 -12.04 -9.57 14.83
N ILE A 35 -10.91 -9.41 14.12
CA ILE A 35 -9.62 -9.91 14.60
C ILE A 35 -9.12 -9.15 15.84
N PHE A 36 -9.33 -7.83 15.94
CA PHE A 36 -8.90 -7.04 17.10
C PHE A 36 -9.63 -7.48 18.38
N LEU A 37 -10.95 -7.62 18.32
CA LEU A 37 -11.77 -8.13 19.41
C LEU A 37 -11.46 -9.59 19.76
N PHE A 38 -11.19 -10.42 18.74
CA PHE A 38 -10.81 -11.82 18.93
C PHE A 38 -9.45 -11.96 19.63
N VAL A 39 -8.46 -11.12 19.31
CA VAL A 39 -7.16 -11.06 20.00
C VAL A 39 -7.35 -10.72 21.48
N ILE A 40 -8.16 -9.69 21.78
CA ILE A 40 -8.48 -9.30 23.16
C ILE A 40 -9.10 -10.50 23.89
N TYR A 41 -10.17 -11.07 23.34
CA TYR A 41 -10.88 -12.21 23.94
C TYR A 41 -9.96 -13.41 24.21
N GLN A 42 -9.18 -13.86 23.22
CA GLN A 42 -8.23 -14.95 23.41
C GLN A 42 -7.17 -14.63 24.47
N SER A 43 -6.61 -13.42 24.44
CA SER A 43 -5.53 -13.04 25.37
C SER A 43 -5.99 -12.98 26.83
N ILE A 44 -7.24 -12.57 27.08
CA ILE A 44 -7.81 -12.47 28.43
C ILE A 44 -8.36 -13.84 28.88
N TYR A 45 -9.27 -14.45 28.12
CA TYR A 45 -10.10 -15.56 28.61
C TYR A 45 -9.60 -16.96 28.21
N GLU A 46 -8.91 -17.11 27.07
CA GLU A 46 -8.39 -18.43 26.64
C GLU A 46 -6.94 -18.66 27.07
N LEU A 47 -6.10 -17.61 27.02
CA LEU A 47 -4.66 -17.68 27.26
C LEU A 47 -4.22 -17.09 28.61
N ASN A 48 -5.12 -16.36 29.31
CA ASN A 48 -4.87 -15.73 30.61
C ASN A 48 -3.56 -14.92 30.68
N ILE A 49 -3.31 -14.12 29.62
CA ILE A 49 -2.12 -13.29 29.50
C ILE A 49 -2.32 -12.01 30.32
N LYS A 50 -1.34 -11.73 31.19
CA LYS A 50 -1.24 -10.47 31.93
C LYS A 50 -0.60 -9.42 31.03
N TRP A 51 -1.33 -8.34 30.80
CA TRP A 51 -0.95 -7.19 29.99
C TRP A 51 -1.86 -6.02 30.34
N ASP A 52 -1.32 -4.80 30.34
CA ASP A 52 -2.04 -3.59 30.76
C ASP A 52 -2.51 -2.76 29.56
N TYR A 53 -1.81 -2.88 28.43
CA TYR A 53 -2.13 -2.22 27.16
C TYR A 53 -2.12 -3.20 25.98
N ILE A 54 -3.04 -3.01 25.04
CA ILE A 54 -2.97 -3.58 23.67
C ILE A 54 -2.68 -2.45 22.68
N ILE A 55 -1.70 -2.69 21.80
CA ILE A 55 -1.23 -1.80 20.74
C ILE A 55 -1.27 -2.57 19.43
N ASN A 56 -1.94 -2.05 18.39
CA ASN A 56 -1.88 -2.64 17.05
C ASN A 56 -0.76 -2.02 16.21
N LEU A 57 -0.03 -2.88 15.49
CA LEU A 57 1.03 -2.56 14.55
C LEU A 57 0.90 -3.46 13.32
N SER A 58 1.29 -2.99 12.14
CA SER A 58 1.39 -3.73 10.88
C SER A 58 2.83 -4.07 10.53
N GLU A 59 3.06 -4.65 9.34
CA GLU A 59 4.39 -4.90 8.79
C GLU A 59 5.16 -3.62 8.37
N LYS A 60 4.56 -2.43 8.51
CA LYS A 60 5.12 -1.14 8.07
C LYS A 60 5.41 -0.16 9.21
N ASP A 61 4.99 -0.48 10.42
CA ASP A 61 5.20 0.37 11.59
C ASP A 61 6.58 0.16 12.18
N MET A 62 7.20 1.25 12.64
CA MET A 62 8.53 1.25 13.24
C MET A 62 8.52 2.12 14.50
N PRO A 63 9.06 1.66 15.64
CA PRO A 63 9.13 2.46 16.85
C PRO A 63 10.05 3.68 16.65
N LEU A 64 9.56 4.86 17.03
CA LEU A 64 10.31 6.12 17.03
C LEU A 64 10.88 6.48 18.40
N LEU A 65 10.47 5.76 19.44
CA LEU A 65 10.95 5.88 20.82
C LEU A 65 11.52 4.53 21.27
N SER A 66 12.40 4.54 22.27
CA SER A 66 12.83 3.32 22.95
C SER A 66 11.69 2.68 23.75
N LEU A 67 11.86 1.41 24.13
CA LEU A 67 10.89 0.71 24.96
C LEU A 67 10.73 1.37 26.34
N GLU A 68 11.83 1.79 26.97
CA GLU A 68 11.81 2.51 28.26
C GLU A 68 11.02 3.82 28.19
N GLU A 69 11.18 4.58 27.09
CA GLU A 69 10.41 5.80 26.87
C GLU A 69 8.92 5.50 26.67
N LEU A 70 8.57 4.46 25.91
CA LEU A 70 7.17 4.04 25.71
C LEU A 70 6.52 3.62 27.04
N GLU A 71 7.17 2.73 27.80
CA GLU A 71 6.70 2.28 29.11
C GLU A 71 6.47 3.46 30.05
N LYS A 72 7.43 4.39 30.13
CA LYS A 72 7.33 5.62 30.92
C LYS A 72 6.19 6.54 30.48
N GLN A 73 5.85 6.64 29.18
CA GLN A 73 4.68 7.40 28.74
C GLN A 73 3.36 6.73 29.15
N LEU A 74 3.30 5.40 29.07
CA LEU A 74 2.12 4.62 29.49
C LEU A 74 1.90 4.70 31.01
N GLU A 75 2.95 4.62 31.82
CA GLU A 75 2.88 4.82 33.27
C GLU A 75 2.33 6.20 33.65
N ASN A 76 2.87 7.28 33.06
CA ASN A 76 2.44 8.66 33.34
C ASN A 76 0.96 8.93 32.95
N ALA A 77 0.40 8.11 32.06
CA ALA A 77 -0.99 8.17 31.64
C ALA A 77 -1.78 6.89 31.98
N SER A 78 -1.39 6.21 33.07
CA SER A 78 -1.99 4.98 33.59
C SER A 78 -3.52 4.98 33.56
N ASN A 79 -4.08 3.83 33.19
CA ASN A 79 -5.52 3.54 33.03
C ASN A 79 -6.24 4.26 31.86
N LYS A 80 -5.57 5.17 31.13
CA LYS A 80 -6.17 5.87 29.97
C LYS A 80 -5.91 5.09 28.68
N SER A 81 -6.86 5.13 27.75
CA SER A 81 -6.64 4.69 26.36
C SER A 81 -6.35 5.90 25.47
N PHE A 82 -5.53 5.71 24.44
CA PHE A 82 -5.06 6.78 23.55
C PHE A 82 -5.67 6.59 22.16
N LEU A 83 -6.47 7.57 21.75
CA LEU A 83 -7.13 7.64 20.46
C LEU A 83 -6.87 9.01 19.81
N SER A 84 -6.71 9.03 18.48
CA SER A 84 -6.58 10.25 17.70
C SER A 84 -7.82 10.48 16.84
N SER A 85 -8.78 11.26 17.34
CA SER A 85 -9.99 11.65 16.60
C SER A 85 -9.67 12.54 15.40
N HIS A 86 -10.57 12.59 14.42
CA HIS A 86 -10.41 13.32 13.15
C HIS A 86 -10.19 14.84 13.24
N GLY A 87 -10.43 15.49 14.38
CA GLY A 87 -10.13 16.90 14.63
C GLY A 87 -11.06 17.95 13.98
N TYR A 88 -11.80 17.61 12.92
CA TYR A 88 -12.80 18.49 12.28
C TYR A 88 -14.25 18.14 12.66
N ASN A 89 -15.24 18.61 11.87
CA ASN A 89 -16.66 18.36 12.10
C ASN A 89 -17.03 16.85 11.98
N THR A 90 -17.47 16.24 13.08
CA THR A 90 -17.84 14.81 13.17
C THR A 90 -18.93 14.38 12.17
N ALA A 91 -19.95 15.21 11.91
CA ALA A 91 -20.99 14.86 10.93
C ALA A 91 -20.42 14.78 9.49
N SER A 92 -19.46 15.64 9.16
CA SER A 92 -18.72 15.56 7.89
C SER A 92 -17.81 14.33 7.82
N PHE A 93 -17.14 13.97 8.93
CA PHE A 93 -16.34 12.75 9.01
C PHE A 93 -17.20 11.50 8.78
N LEU A 94 -18.28 11.32 9.56
CA LEU A 94 -19.18 10.16 9.45
C LEU A 94 -19.78 10.03 8.05
N TYR A 95 -20.14 11.15 7.41
CA TYR A 95 -20.61 11.15 6.02
C TYR A 95 -19.53 10.68 5.02
N LYS A 96 -18.29 11.17 5.14
CA LYS A 96 -17.15 10.75 4.29
C LYS A 96 -16.82 9.27 4.49
N GLN A 97 -16.91 8.76 5.72
CA GLN A 97 -16.75 7.35 6.06
C GLN A 97 -17.95 6.47 5.64
N GLY A 98 -18.97 7.04 5.02
CA GLY A 98 -20.12 6.30 4.49
C GLY A 98 -21.04 5.72 5.57
N PHE A 99 -21.08 6.30 6.79
CA PHE A 99 -21.99 5.86 7.85
C PHE A 99 -23.47 5.92 7.45
N ASN A 100 -23.82 6.70 6.43
CA ASN A 100 -25.14 6.70 5.78
C ASN A 100 -25.41 5.47 4.90
N TYR A 101 -24.57 4.43 4.91
CA TYR A 101 -24.76 3.17 4.18
C TYR A 101 -24.47 1.93 5.03
N HIS A 102 -25.26 0.87 4.80
CA HIS A 102 -24.96 -0.47 5.28
C HIS A 102 -23.93 -1.14 4.37
N PHE A 103 -22.92 -1.75 4.97
CA PHE A 103 -21.93 -2.58 4.29
C PHE A 103 -22.04 -4.05 4.72
N LEU A 104 -21.57 -4.94 3.86
CA LEU A 104 -21.43 -6.38 4.10
C LEU A 104 -20.07 -6.84 3.57
N GLU A 105 -19.26 -7.48 4.41
CA GLU A 105 -18.04 -8.16 3.96
C GLU A 105 -18.40 -9.55 3.39
N CYS A 106 -18.13 -9.79 2.12
CA CYS A 106 -18.30 -11.10 1.48
C CYS A 106 -17.36 -11.23 0.28
N GLU A 107 -16.95 -12.46 -0.08
CA GLU A 107 -16.09 -12.72 -1.25
C GLU A 107 -14.76 -11.94 -1.30
N LYS A 108 -14.21 -11.57 -0.12
CA LYS A 108 -13.06 -10.66 0.04
C LYS A 108 -13.33 -9.24 -0.50
N ARG A 109 -14.56 -8.75 -0.36
CA ARG A 109 -14.99 -7.42 -0.78
C ARG A 109 -15.97 -6.81 0.22
N MET A 110 -15.85 -5.50 0.46
CA MET A 110 -16.90 -4.72 1.13
C MET A 110 -17.96 -4.31 0.10
N TRP A 111 -19.18 -4.81 0.29
CA TRP A 111 -20.34 -4.49 -0.53
C TRP A 111 -21.19 -3.43 0.15
N ARG A 112 -21.45 -2.31 -0.52
CA ARG A 112 -22.40 -1.29 -0.06
C ARG A 112 -23.82 -1.72 -0.47
N VAL A 113 -24.60 -2.24 0.48
CA VAL A 113 -25.85 -2.97 0.21
C VAL A 113 -27.13 -2.14 0.36
N ALA A 114 -27.15 -1.11 1.22
CA ALA A 114 -28.32 -0.26 1.44
C ALA A 114 -27.93 1.13 1.98
N THR A 115 -28.86 2.09 1.99
CA THR A 115 -28.73 3.33 2.77
C THR A 115 -29.13 3.08 4.23
N ARG A 116 -28.36 3.64 5.18
CA ARG A 116 -28.69 3.64 6.61
C ARG A 116 -29.43 4.94 6.92
N ASN A 117 -30.75 4.86 7.00
CA ASN A 117 -31.61 6.03 7.23
C ASN A 117 -31.74 6.39 8.72
N ASN A 118 -31.56 5.42 9.62
CA ASN A 118 -31.69 5.56 11.07
C ASN A 118 -30.43 5.04 11.79
N PHE A 119 -30.14 5.61 12.96
CA PHE A 119 -29.15 5.12 13.91
C PHE A 119 -29.83 4.75 15.25
N PRO A 120 -29.18 3.99 16.14
CA PRO A 120 -29.63 3.83 17.52
C PRO A 120 -29.82 5.20 18.18
N LEU A 121 -30.96 5.40 18.84
CA LEU A 121 -31.22 6.64 19.58
C LEU A 121 -30.24 6.77 20.75
N ASN A 122 -29.90 8.01 21.08
CA ASN A 122 -28.96 8.41 22.14
C ASN A 122 -27.49 7.98 21.96
N LEU A 123 -27.14 7.21 20.91
CA LEU A 123 -25.74 6.84 20.65
C LEU A 123 -24.97 8.00 19.99
N ARG A 124 -23.89 8.47 20.62
CA ARG A 124 -22.99 9.48 20.03
C ARG A 124 -21.79 8.83 19.33
N LEU A 125 -21.80 8.88 17.99
CA LEU A 125 -20.70 8.40 17.14
C LEU A 125 -19.57 9.43 17.01
N ASP A 126 -18.33 8.95 16.92
CA ASP A 126 -17.12 9.73 16.60
C ASP A 126 -16.07 8.83 15.91
N GLY A 127 -14.89 9.33 15.55
CA GLY A 127 -13.84 8.52 14.92
C GLY A 127 -12.55 9.25 14.57
N GLY A 128 -11.61 8.52 13.97
CA GLY A 128 -10.31 9.00 13.54
C GLY A 128 -9.39 7.82 13.22
N SER A 129 -8.20 7.80 13.82
CA SER A 129 -7.20 6.73 13.64
C SER A 129 -7.73 5.35 14.07
N ASP A 130 -7.43 4.31 13.27
CA ASP A 130 -7.53 2.89 13.63
C ASP A 130 -6.23 2.31 14.23
N TRP A 131 -5.18 3.12 14.34
CA TRP A 131 -4.05 2.89 15.25
C TRP A 131 -4.44 3.31 16.66
N LEU A 132 -4.39 2.36 17.59
CA LEU A 132 -4.94 2.48 18.94
C LEU A 132 -3.92 2.03 19.99
N ILE A 133 -3.97 2.66 21.16
CA ILE A 133 -3.38 2.10 22.39
C ILE A 133 -4.52 1.99 23.42
N ILE A 134 -5.05 0.79 23.61
CA ILE A 134 -6.23 0.55 24.46
C ILE A 134 -5.77 -0.05 25.79
N HIS A 135 -6.16 0.57 26.90
CA HIS A 135 -5.93 0.04 28.24
C HIS A 135 -6.83 -1.17 28.53
N ARG A 136 -6.34 -2.15 29.29
CA ARG A 136 -6.99 -3.44 29.55
C ARG A 136 -8.48 -3.32 29.90
N TYR A 137 -8.84 -2.38 30.79
CA TYR A 137 -10.25 -2.20 31.20
C TYR A 137 -11.19 -1.87 30.02
N LEU A 138 -10.78 -1.01 29.08
CA LEU A 138 -11.61 -0.68 27.91
C LEU A 138 -11.62 -1.82 26.88
N ALA A 139 -10.50 -2.53 26.73
CA ALA A 139 -10.45 -3.71 25.89
C ALA A 139 -11.38 -4.82 26.42
N GLU A 140 -11.30 -5.13 27.71
CA GLU A 140 -12.14 -6.12 28.39
C GLU A 140 -13.62 -5.73 28.34
N TYR A 141 -13.96 -4.45 28.57
CA TYR A 141 -15.30 -3.92 28.38
C TYR A 141 -15.81 -4.11 26.93
N SER A 142 -14.97 -3.83 25.92
CA SER A 142 -15.36 -3.94 24.51
C SER A 142 -15.69 -5.37 24.04
N VAL A 143 -15.24 -6.39 24.79
CA VAL A 143 -15.60 -7.81 24.58
C VAL A 143 -16.62 -8.35 25.59
N SER A 144 -17.10 -7.54 26.55
CA SER A 144 -18.08 -7.97 27.58
C SER A 144 -19.47 -8.24 26.98
N ASN A 145 -20.29 -8.98 27.71
CA ASN A 145 -21.69 -9.29 27.31
C ASN A 145 -22.71 -8.22 27.73
N GLU A 146 -22.25 -7.03 28.13
CA GLU A 146 -23.14 -5.91 28.45
C GLU A 146 -23.81 -5.33 27.20
N ASP A 147 -24.93 -4.62 27.40
CA ASP A 147 -25.79 -4.15 26.30
C ASP A 147 -25.05 -3.20 25.34
N LEU A 148 -24.33 -2.20 25.85
CA LEU A 148 -23.63 -1.22 25.00
C LEU A 148 -22.52 -1.91 24.16
N PRO A 149 -21.56 -2.66 24.74
CA PRO A 149 -20.59 -3.45 23.97
C PRO A 149 -21.24 -4.39 22.95
N SER A 150 -22.28 -5.11 23.33
CA SER A 150 -22.93 -6.11 22.47
C SER A 150 -23.64 -5.46 21.28
N ASN A 151 -24.37 -4.36 21.52
CA ASN A 151 -25.05 -3.61 20.46
C ASN A 151 -24.06 -2.86 19.55
N LEU A 152 -22.95 -2.35 20.09
CA LEU A 152 -21.90 -1.73 19.28
C LEU A 152 -21.19 -2.76 18.39
N ARG A 153 -20.83 -3.94 18.91
CA ARG A 153 -20.26 -5.03 18.08
C ARG A 153 -21.21 -5.40 16.93
N LEU A 154 -22.52 -5.52 17.21
CA LEU A 154 -23.53 -5.79 16.20
C LEU A 154 -23.62 -4.68 15.14
N LEU A 155 -23.75 -3.42 15.55
CA LEU A 155 -23.81 -2.26 14.65
C LEU A 155 -22.60 -2.19 13.71
N PHE A 156 -21.40 -2.31 14.27
CA PHE A 156 -20.14 -2.15 13.54
C PHE A 156 -19.79 -3.32 12.61
N THR A 157 -20.52 -4.45 12.66
CA THR A 157 -20.44 -5.47 11.58
C THR A 157 -20.87 -4.91 10.21
N THR A 158 -21.71 -3.86 10.20
CA THR A 158 -22.31 -3.26 8.99
C THR A 158 -21.70 -1.92 8.59
N ILE A 159 -20.55 -1.56 9.17
CA ILE A 159 -19.85 -0.28 8.98
C ILE A 159 -18.54 -0.53 8.21
N LEU A 160 -18.18 0.40 7.32
CA LEU A 160 -16.90 0.43 6.60
C LEU A 160 -15.81 1.02 7.50
N LEU A 161 -14.58 0.51 7.43
CA LEU A 161 -13.45 0.94 8.28
C LEU A 161 -13.80 0.95 9.79
N PRO A 162 -14.47 -0.08 10.35
CA PRO A 162 -15.14 0.05 11.65
C PRO A 162 -14.19 0.32 12.82
N LEU A 163 -12.92 -0.07 12.73
CA LEU A 163 -11.92 0.18 13.78
C LEU A 163 -11.58 1.68 13.94
N GLU A 164 -11.72 2.50 12.87
CA GLU A 164 -11.56 3.96 12.89
C GLU A 164 -12.59 4.68 13.79
N SER A 165 -13.69 4.01 14.16
CA SER A 165 -14.79 4.64 14.92
C SER A 165 -15.27 3.85 16.14
N PHE A 166 -15.03 2.55 16.22
CA PHE A 166 -15.56 1.69 17.29
C PHE A 166 -15.12 2.16 18.69
N TYR A 167 -13.81 2.22 18.95
CA TYR A 167 -13.28 2.68 20.27
C TYR A 167 -13.50 4.17 20.54
N HIS A 168 -13.55 5.01 19.50
CA HIS A 168 -13.87 6.44 19.64
C HIS A 168 -15.31 6.64 20.11
N THR A 169 -16.24 5.84 19.57
CA THR A 169 -17.65 5.81 20.00
C THR A 169 -17.78 5.40 21.46
N PHE A 170 -17.06 4.36 21.93
CA PHE A 170 -17.03 4.01 23.37
C PHE A 170 -16.55 5.17 24.24
N LEU A 171 -15.42 5.82 23.89
CA LEU A 171 -14.88 6.89 24.74
C LEU A 171 -15.77 8.14 24.75
N ILE A 172 -16.42 8.49 23.64
CA ILE A 172 -17.28 9.67 23.58
C ILE A 172 -18.62 9.45 24.33
N ASP A 173 -19.14 8.22 24.37
CA ASP A 173 -20.31 7.86 25.20
C ASP A 173 -19.97 7.88 26.70
N GLN A 174 -18.69 7.66 27.05
CA GLN A 174 -18.17 7.72 28.43
C GLN A 174 -17.68 9.11 28.87
N ILE A 175 -17.32 10.03 27.95
CA ILE A 175 -16.56 11.25 28.26
C ILE A 175 -17.23 12.52 27.71
N ASN A 176 -17.91 13.24 28.60
CA ASN A 176 -18.30 14.64 28.39
C ASN A 176 -17.27 15.61 28.98
N TYR A 177 -16.20 15.97 28.25
CA TYR A 177 -15.67 17.35 28.21
C TYR A 177 -14.59 17.64 27.14
N ASN A 178 -14.67 18.85 26.58
CA ASN A 178 -13.67 19.70 25.90
C ASN A 178 -12.48 19.13 25.08
N LYS A 179 -12.34 19.64 23.84
CA LYS A 179 -11.07 19.87 23.10
C LYS A 179 -11.17 21.15 22.26
N GLN A 180 -10.03 21.71 21.85
CA GLN A 180 -9.91 22.89 20.98
C GLN A 180 -8.73 22.73 19.99
N ASN A 181 -8.73 23.52 18.91
CA ASN A 181 -7.96 23.24 17.68
C ASN A 181 -6.59 23.95 17.60
N LYS A 182 -5.77 23.58 16.60
CA LYS A 182 -4.89 24.51 15.87
C LYS A 182 -4.49 23.99 14.48
N GLU A 183 -3.94 24.90 13.65
CA GLU A 183 -3.51 24.74 12.25
C GLU A 183 -2.05 25.23 12.11
N GLU A 184 -1.36 24.96 10.97
CA GLU A 184 -0.59 25.98 10.20
C GLU A 184 0.02 25.43 8.86
N ILE A 185 0.84 26.24 8.17
CA ILE A 185 1.09 26.31 6.71
C ILE A 185 2.62 26.37 6.40
N ILE A 186 3.10 26.25 5.13
CA ILE A 186 4.19 27.06 4.47
C ILE A 186 4.59 26.55 3.05
N GLN A 187 5.17 27.43 2.19
CA GLN A 187 5.60 27.23 0.78
C GLN A 187 7.08 27.63 0.51
N LYS A 188 7.67 27.35 -0.70
CA LYS A 188 8.83 28.06 -1.36
C LYS A 188 9.11 27.62 -2.84
N GLU A 189 10.08 28.26 -3.55
CA GLU A 189 10.08 28.55 -5.04
C GLU A 189 11.43 28.29 -5.83
N ASP A 190 11.55 28.77 -7.12
CA ASP A 190 12.70 28.87 -8.12
C ASP A 190 13.07 27.65 -9.05
N PHE A 191 13.64 27.68 -10.30
CA PHE A 191 13.64 28.52 -11.58
C PHE A 191 14.35 27.73 -12.77
N GLN A 192 14.07 27.65 -14.11
CA GLN A 192 12.94 27.88 -15.08
C GLN A 192 13.04 27.05 -16.46
N ILE A 193 11.94 26.59 -17.14
CA ILE A 193 11.68 26.56 -18.64
C ILE A 193 10.21 26.92 -19.04
N ILE A 194 9.97 28.00 -19.79
CA ILE A 194 8.65 28.67 -19.92
C ILE A 194 7.55 27.90 -20.71
N THR A 195 6.33 27.84 -20.15
CA THR A 195 5.03 27.65 -20.84
C THR A 195 4.00 28.70 -20.37
N GLU A 196 2.75 28.66 -20.86
CA GLU A 196 1.66 29.53 -20.38
C GLU A 196 1.23 29.22 -18.94
N GLU A 197 1.20 27.93 -18.56
CA GLU A 197 0.67 27.44 -17.27
C GLU A 197 1.74 27.43 -16.16
N GLY A 198 3.00 27.16 -16.51
CA GLY A 198 4.12 27.01 -15.57
C GLY A 198 5.43 26.74 -16.31
N ILE A 199 6.50 26.44 -15.58
CA ILE A 199 7.84 26.60 -16.12
C ILE A 199 8.71 25.35 -15.72
N PHE A 200 9.00 24.41 -16.66
CA PHE A 200 9.33 22.97 -16.40
C PHE A 200 10.52 22.35 -17.22
N ILE A 201 11.51 21.72 -16.56
CA ILE A 201 12.53 20.84 -17.21
C ILE A 201 12.02 19.40 -17.39
N PHE A 202 12.23 18.78 -18.55
CA PHE A 202 12.16 17.32 -18.72
C PHE A 202 13.41 16.65 -18.13
N ASP A 203 13.22 15.71 -17.20
CA ASP A 203 14.32 15.04 -16.49
C ASP A 203 14.96 13.93 -17.34
N LYS A 204 15.96 14.31 -18.16
CA LYS A 204 16.70 13.37 -19.02
C LYS A 204 17.50 12.30 -18.28
N ASN A 205 17.71 12.42 -16.97
CA ASN A 205 18.43 11.40 -16.20
C ASN A 205 17.51 10.24 -15.80
N ASN A 206 16.22 10.52 -15.61
CA ASN A 206 15.19 9.52 -15.30
C ASN A 206 14.41 9.08 -16.57
N GLY A 207 14.33 9.93 -17.60
CA GLY A 207 13.87 9.59 -18.95
C GLY A 207 12.42 9.09 -19.01
N ILE A 208 12.14 8.21 -19.98
CA ILE A 208 10.94 7.37 -20.01
C ILE A 208 11.24 6.05 -19.30
N GLU A 209 10.56 5.75 -18.20
CA GLU A 209 10.54 4.41 -17.60
C GLU A 209 9.32 3.61 -18.08
N PHE A 210 9.47 2.28 -18.17
CA PHE A 210 8.43 1.31 -18.53
C PHE A 210 8.23 0.32 -17.38
N GLY A 211 6.99 0.03 -17.01
CA GLY A 211 6.70 -0.88 -15.91
C GLY A 211 5.26 -1.38 -15.82
N ILE A 212 5.00 -2.15 -14.76
CA ILE A 212 3.70 -2.73 -14.41
C ILE A 212 3.43 -2.59 -12.91
N GLY A 213 2.15 -2.53 -12.55
CA GLY A 213 1.73 -2.28 -11.17
C GLY A 213 2.19 -0.91 -10.67
N PHE A 214 2.00 0.14 -11.47
CA PHE A 214 2.29 1.51 -11.06
C PHE A 214 1.41 1.91 -9.87
N ASP A 215 2.04 2.34 -8.79
CA ASP A 215 1.39 2.89 -7.61
C ASP A 215 1.37 4.41 -7.71
N ILE A 216 0.20 4.98 -7.96
CA ILE A 216 0.02 6.41 -8.17
C ILE A 216 0.32 7.22 -6.89
N LYS A 217 0.23 6.62 -5.69
CA LYS A 217 0.49 7.33 -4.42
C LYS A 217 1.99 7.49 -4.18
N GLU A 218 2.77 6.46 -4.43
CA GLU A 218 4.23 6.46 -4.23
C GLU A 218 5.02 6.76 -5.52
N GLU A 219 4.34 6.86 -6.67
CA GLU A 219 4.86 7.13 -8.02
C GLU A 219 5.96 6.14 -8.52
N ILE A 220 5.90 4.89 -8.04
CA ILE A 220 6.82 3.78 -8.37
C ILE A 220 6.09 2.57 -8.98
N PHE A 221 6.84 1.70 -9.68
CA PHE A 221 6.34 0.39 -10.08
C PHE A 221 6.49 -0.61 -8.92
N ARG A 222 5.40 -1.29 -8.55
CA ARG A 222 5.38 -2.32 -7.50
C ARG A 222 5.82 -3.70 -8.00
N ILE A 223 5.91 -3.90 -9.32
CA ILE A 223 6.30 -5.18 -9.93
C ILE A 223 7.58 -4.96 -10.73
N TYR A 224 8.66 -5.61 -10.31
CA TYR A 224 9.96 -5.58 -10.97
C TYR A 224 10.58 -6.99 -11.00
N PRO A 225 11.19 -7.44 -12.11
CA PRO A 225 11.22 -6.76 -13.42
C PRO A 225 9.85 -6.75 -14.12
N ALA A 226 9.69 -5.83 -15.07
CA ALA A 226 8.44 -5.66 -15.83
C ALA A 226 8.29 -6.74 -16.92
N ILE A 227 7.87 -7.94 -16.54
CA ILE A 227 7.58 -9.04 -17.48
C ILE A 227 6.15 -8.92 -17.99
N ILE A 228 6.00 -8.78 -19.31
CA ILE A 228 4.71 -8.53 -19.98
C ILE A 228 4.50 -9.53 -21.10
N ASP A 229 3.50 -10.39 -20.95
CA ASP A 229 2.99 -11.28 -22.01
C ASP A 229 1.89 -10.55 -22.79
N LEU A 230 2.02 -10.51 -24.12
CA LEU A 230 1.10 -9.83 -25.03
C LEU A 230 -0.38 -10.26 -24.87
N ASN A 231 -0.63 -11.50 -24.45
CA ASN A 231 -1.98 -12.08 -24.37
C ASN A 231 -2.52 -12.19 -22.93
N LEU A 232 -1.64 -12.27 -21.93
CA LEU A 232 -2.05 -12.41 -20.52
C LEU A 232 -2.12 -11.06 -19.79
N ASN A 233 -1.19 -10.14 -20.05
CA ASN A 233 -1.17 -8.84 -19.39
C ASN A 233 -2.23 -7.91 -19.99
N ASN A 234 -3.01 -7.24 -19.15
CA ASN A 234 -4.08 -6.33 -19.59
C ASN A 234 -3.66 -4.85 -19.63
N LEU A 235 -2.56 -4.51 -18.95
CA LEU A 235 -2.13 -3.14 -18.67
C LEU A 235 -0.61 -3.09 -18.54
N PHE A 236 0.00 -2.01 -19.05
CA PHE A 236 1.34 -1.56 -18.68
C PHE A 236 1.35 -0.04 -18.56
N THR A 237 2.37 0.52 -17.91
CA THR A 237 2.45 1.95 -17.65
C THR A 237 3.78 2.49 -18.17
N LEU A 238 3.74 3.62 -18.86
CA LEU A 238 4.91 4.43 -19.15
C LEU A 238 4.88 5.65 -18.24
N LYS A 239 6.00 6.02 -17.62
CA LYS A 239 6.12 7.24 -16.82
C LYS A 239 7.39 8.00 -17.17
N TRP A 240 7.42 9.28 -16.87
CA TRP A 240 8.57 10.16 -17.05
C TRP A 240 8.44 11.34 -16.08
N LYS A 241 9.53 12.07 -15.84
CA LYS A 241 9.57 13.11 -14.80
C LYS A 241 9.78 14.52 -15.37
N TRP A 242 9.03 15.46 -14.82
CA TRP A 242 9.20 16.91 -14.98
C TRP A 242 9.70 17.52 -13.67
N ASN A 243 10.79 18.27 -13.75
CA ASN A 243 11.20 19.15 -12.68
C ASN A 243 10.51 20.51 -12.93
N LEU A 244 9.39 20.79 -12.25
CA LEU A 244 8.80 22.15 -12.20
C LEU A 244 9.77 23.08 -11.48
N ILE A 245 9.83 24.32 -11.94
CA ILE A 245 10.76 25.33 -11.43
C ILE A 245 10.21 26.78 -11.43
N GLU A 246 9.09 27.10 -12.07
CA GLU A 246 8.33 28.32 -11.68
C GLU A 246 6.83 28.10 -11.87
N ASN A 247 6.06 28.42 -10.83
CA ASN A 247 4.65 28.06 -10.71
C ASN A 247 3.76 29.31 -10.82
N LYS A 248 2.90 29.37 -11.84
CA LYS A 248 1.94 30.49 -12.00
C LYS A 248 0.55 30.18 -11.46
N ASN A 249 0.21 28.90 -11.34
CA ASN A 249 -0.89 28.32 -10.56
C ASN A 249 -0.70 26.79 -10.56
N ASN A 250 -1.07 26.11 -9.47
CA ASN A 250 -1.14 24.64 -9.25
C ASN A 250 -0.33 23.74 -10.21
N TRP A 251 0.65 22.99 -9.67
CA TRP A 251 1.49 22.05 -10.42
C TRP A 251 0.68 21.18 -11.40
N THR A 252 0.88 21.42 -12.70
CA THR A 252 0.12 20.80 -13.81
C THR A 252 1.09 20.46 -14.94
N SER A 253 1.44 19.19 -15.14
CA SER A 253 2.46 18.80 -16.15
C SER A 253 2.06 19.15 -17.59
N PRO A 254 3.03 19.47 -18.49
CA PRO A 254 2.72 19.86 -19.86
C PRO A 254 2.09 18.73 -20.70
N LYS A 255 1.25 19.12 -21.66
CA LYS A 255 0.57 18.22 -22.61
C LYS A 255 1.56 17.82 -23.72
N ILE A 256 2.03 16.58 -23.72
CA ILE A 256 3.02 16.06 -24.67
C ILE A 256 2.44 15.00 -25.61
N ASN A 257 3.18 14.64 -26.66
CA ASN A 257 2.77 13.63 -27.63
C ASN A 257 3.59 12.34 -27.47
N LEU A 258 2.93 11.22 -27.22
CA LEU A 258 3.55 9.90 -27.12
C LEU A 258 3.34 9.13 -28.42
N ILE A 259 4.44 8.68 -29.02
CA ILE A 259 4.44 7.70 -30.11
C ILE A 259 4.89 6.35 -29.56
N LEU A 260 4.07 5.31 -29.74
CA LEU A 260 4.38 3.94 -29.40
C LEU A 260 4.47 3.10 -30.69
N ASN A 261 5.57 2.37 -30.83
CA ASN A 261 5.82 1.50 -31.98
C ASN A 261 6.12 0.06 -31.51
N GLY A 262 5.66 -0.92 -32.28
CA GLY A 262 5.97 -2.33 -32.11
C GLY A 262 7.33 -2.70 -32.72
N PRO A 263 7.55 -4.00 -33.00
CA PRO A 263 8.74 -4.47 -33.69
C PRO A 263 8.91 -3.78 -35.05
N ASN A 264 10.16 -3.66 -35.51
CA ASN A 264 10.52 -3.01 -36.78
C ASN A 264 10.10 -1.53 -36.93
N ASN A 265 9.65 -0.88 -35.84
CA ASN A 265 9.02 0.45 -35.81
C ASN A 265 7.63 0.51 -36.50
N GLU A 266 6.86 -0.58 -36.48
CA GLU A 266 5.42 -0.56 -36.79
C GLU A 266 4.70 0.43 -35.85
N LEU A 267 4.03 1.46 -36.37
CA LEU A 267 3.33 2.45 -35.56
C LEU A 267 2.05 1.84 -34.96
N LEU A 268 1.97 1.76 -33.63
CA LEU A 268 0.81 1.20 -32.93
C LEU A 268 -0.17 2.27 -32.46
N PHE A 269 0.37 3.41 -32.03
CA PHE A 269 -0.38 4.43 -31.29
C PHE A 269 0.38 5.77 -31.28
N ASN A 270 -0.37 6.86 -31.40
CA ASN A 270 0.16 8.22 -31.43
C ASN A 270 -0.88 9.18 -30.83
N GLU A 271 -0.74 9.54 -29.55
CA GLU A 271 -1.69 10.42 -28.86
C GLU A 271 -1.02 11.53 -28.06
N LYS A 272 -1.78 12.62 -27.88
CA LYS A 272 -1.43 13.73 -27.00
C LYS A 272 -1.87 13.42 -25.56
N ILE A 273 -0.90 13.02 -24.74
CA ILE A 273 -1.07 12.77 -23.31
C ILE A 273 -1.51 14.06 -22.61
N LYS A 274 -2.50 13.93 -21.73
CA LYS A 274 -3.05 15.05 -20.95
C LYS A 274 -2.04 15.52 -19.91
N SER A 275 -2.23 16.77 -19.47
CA SER A 275 -1.66 17.24 -18.21
C SER A 275 -2.13 16.35 -17.05
N TYR A 276 -1.24 16.16 -16.08
CA TYR A 276 -1.47 15.45 -14.83
C TYR A 276 -0.87 16.25 -13.67
N ASP A 277 -1.39 16.05 -12.46
CA ASP A 277 -1.02 16.80 -11.27
C ASP A 277 -0.38 15.80 -10.28
N SER A 278 0.93 15.93 -10.05
CA SER A 278 1.79 14.95 -9.35
C SER A 278 2.49 15.59 -8.15
N LEU A 279 2.89 14.75 -7.17
CA LEU A 279 3.64 15.20 -5.99
C LEU A 279 5.14 15.36 -6.27
N ASN A 280 5.77 14.41 -6.99
CA ASN A 280 7.24 14.41 -7.22
C ASN A 280 7.63 14.79 -8.66
N GLY A 281 6.65 15.15 -9.47
CA GLY A 281 6.82 15.64 -10.83
C GLY A 281 6.59 14.60 -11.93
N ILE A 282 6.06 13.43 -11.60
CA ILE A 282 5.92 12.28 -12.49
C ILE A 282 4.61 12.38 -13.29
N GLN A 283 4.72 12.36 -14.60
CA GLN A 283 3.58 12.21 -15.53
C GLN A 283 3.64 10.79 -16.11
N PHE A 284 2.48 10.16 -16.27
CA PHE A 284 2.38 8.77 -16.72
C PHE A 284 1.20 8.54 -17.66
N VAL A 285 1.20 7.40 -18.35
CA VAL A 285 0.05 6.89 -19.09
C VAL A 285 -0.07 5.37 -18.93
N ASP A 286 -1.29 4.95 -18.61
CA ASP A 286 -1.71 3.56 -18.50
C ASP A 286 -2.22 3.04 -19.85
N ILE A 287 -1.51 2.07 -20.42
CA ILE A 287 -1.73 1.54 -21.76
C ILE A 287 -2.30 0.13 -21.67
N LYS A 288 -3.49 -0.08 -22.24
CA LYS A 288 -4.17 -1.38 -22.28
C LYS A 288 -3.82 -2.14 -23.55
N LEU A 289 -3.08 -3.25 -23.42
CA LEU A 289 -2.68 -4.09 -24.55
C LEU A 289 -3.88 -4.58 -25.38
N LYS A 290 -5.02 -4.85 -24.73
CA LYS A 290 -6.26 -5.22 -25.42
C LYS A 290 -6.80 -4.14 -26.35
N ASN A 291 -6.57 -2.86 -26.08
CA ASN A 291 -6.95 -1.79 -27.01
C ASN A 291 -6.05 -1.86 -28.25
N ILE A 292 -4.73 -1.87 -28.04
CA ILE A 292 -3.73 -1.98 -29.12
C ILE A 292 -3.99 -3.19 -30.02
N LEU A 293 -4.32 -4.35 -29.44
CA LEU A 293 -4.62 -5.58 -30.19
C LEU A 293 -5.96 -5.54 -30.94
N ASN A 294 -6.96 -4.80 -30.44
CA ASN A 294 -8.23 -4.59 -31.16
C ASN A 294 -8.02 -3.66 -32.36
N ASP A 295 -7.26 -2.58 -32.17
CA ASP A 295 -7.00 -1.56 -33.18
C ASP A 295 -5.97 -2.05 -34.23
N ASN A 296 -5.05 -2.93 -33.81
CA ASN A 296 -3.96 -3.48 -34.63
C ASN A 296 -3.86 -5.02 -34.45
N PRO A 297 -4.68 -5.82 -35.15
CA PRO A 297 -4.82 -7.27 -34.90
C PRO A 297 -3.64 -8.15 -35.39
N ILE A 298 -2.59 -7.56 -35.97
CA ILE A 298 -1.41 -8.26 -36.53
C ILE A 298 -0.17 -8.10 -35.62
N VAL A 299 -0.27 -7.28 -34.56
CA VAL A 299 0.86 -6.88 -33.72
C VAL A 299 1.60 -8.06 -33.12
N SER A 300 2.92 -8.04 -33.29
CA SER A 300 3.81 -9.12 -32.86
C SER A 300 4.50 -8.81 -31.51
N PRO A 301 4.73 -9.85 -30.69
CA PRO A 301 5.62 -9.75 -29.54
C PRO A 301 7.07 -9.58 -30.01
N GLY A 302 7.88 -8.86 -29.24
CA GLY A 302 9.23 -8.47 -29.62
C GLY A 302 9.72 -7.27 -28.81
N ILE A 303 10.73 -6.57 -29.32
CA ILE A 303 11.17 -5.29 -28.73
C ILE A 303 10.27 -4.17 -29.30
N TRP A 304 9.50 -3.54 -28.42
CA TRP A 304 8.69 -2.36 -28.70
C TRP A 304 9.47 -1.09 -28.33
N SER A 305 8.93 0.08 -28.66
CA SER A 305 9.54 1.35 -28.27
C SER A 305 8.54 2.50 -28.09
N ALA A 306 8.79 3.35 -27.10
CA ALA A 306 8.03 4.56 -26.80
C ALA A 306 8.90 5.79 -27.00
N SER A 307 8.41 6.81 -27.68
CA SER A 307 9.09 8.09 -27.91
C SER A 307 8.21 9.25 -27.48
N LEU A 308 8.77 10.18 -26.70
CA LEU A 308 8.07 11.41 -26.30
C LEU A 308 8.48 12.58 -27.21
N LEU A 309 7.49 13.37 -27.61
CA LEU A 309 7.66 14.57 -28.41
C LEU A 309 6.91 15.75 -27.79
N PHE A 310 7.53 16.93 -27.83
CA PHE A 310 6.93 18.21 -27.45
C PHE A 310 7.14 19.20 -28.59
N ASN A 311 6.03 19.75 -29.14
CA ASN A 311 6.03 20.64 -30.30
C ASN A 311 6.91 20.12 -31.46
N SER A 312 6.71 18.85 -31.82
CA SER A 312 7.48 18.08 -32.82
C SER A 312 8.97 17.86 -32.53
N THR A 313 9.53 18.42 -31.44
CA THR A 313 10.87 18.07 -30.97
C THR A 313 10.82 16.77 -30.17
N LYS A 314 11.77 15.86 -30.39
CA LYS A 314 11.86 14.60 -29.64
C LYS A 314 12.56 14.82 -28.30
N LEU A 315 11.92 14.45 -27.21
CA LEU A 315 12.49 14.52 -25.86
C LEU A 315 13.37 13.30 -25.55
N ASP A 316 12.81 12.10 -25.75
CA ASP A 316 13.44 10.81 -25.39
C ASP A 316 12.86 9.62 -26.21
N LYS A 317 13.50 8.44 -26.17
CA LYS A 317 12.96 7.14 -26.63
C LYS A 317 13.53 5.96 -25.84
N ILE A 318 12.65 5.19 -25.19
CA ILE A 318 12.96 3.87 -24.59
C ILE A 318 12.61 2.72 -25.55
N TYR A 319 13.28 1.59 -25.38
CA TYR A 319 12.94 0.28 -25.96
C TYR A 319 12.66 -0.71 -24.82
N PHE A 320 11.68 -1.61 -24.98
CA PHE A 320 11.32 -2.60 -23.96
C PHE A 320 10.76 -3.89 -24.59
N PRO A 321 10.92 -5.06 -23.93
CA PRO A 321 10.42 -6.33 -24.45
C PRO A 321 8.93 -6.55 -24.10
N ILE A 322 8.16 -6.99 -25.09
CA ILE A 322 6.84 -7.61 -24.92
C ILE A 322 6.94 -9.07 -25.35
N PHE A 323 6.67 -9.99 -24.43
CA PHE A 323 6.89 -11.42 -24.61
C PHE A 323 5.70 -12.11 -25.31
N PRO A 324 5.94 -13.18 -26.09
CA PRO A 324 4.89 -14.04 -26.60
C PRO A 324 4.32 -14.92 -25.47
N ASN A 325 3.17 -15.57 -25.72
CA ASN A 325 2.63 -16.56 -24.79
C ASN A 325 3.65 -17.70 -24.52
N SER A 326 3.92 -17.88 -23.23
CA SER A 326 4.85 -18.83 -22.61
C SER A 326 5.00 -20.21 -23.27
N THR A 327 3.92 -20.80 -23.80
CA THR A 327 3.92 -22.18 -24.30
C THR A 327 4.41 -22.36 -25.73
N ASN A 328 4.31 -21.35 -26.59
CA ASN A 328 4.36 -21.56 -28.05
C ASN A 328 5.62 -21.04 -28.75
N ASN A 329 6.43 -20.18 -28.10
CA ASN A 329 7.49 -19.41 -28.76
C ASN A 329 8.81 -19.37 -27.96
N ILE A 330 9.26 -20.53 -27.47
CA ILE A 330 10.43 -20.67 -26.58
C ILE A 330 11.68 -19.94 -27.13
N ASN A 331 11.99 -20.06 -28.41
CA ASN A 331 13.17 -19.43 -29.02
C ASN A 331 13.11 -17.90 -28.94
N LEU A 332 11.93 -17.30 -29.18
CA LEU A 332 11.74 -15.85 -29.08
C LEU A 332 11.78 -15.39 -27.61
N ILE A 333 11.25 -16.18 -26.67
CA ILE A 333 11.38 -15.91 -25.23
C ILE A 333 12.85 -15.92 -24.83
N GLN A 334 13.63 -16.93 -25.23
CA GLN A 334 15.06 -17.00 -24.95
C GLN A 334 15.82 -15.81 -25.54
N GLN A 335 15.54 -15.44 -26.80
CA GLN A 335 16.16 -14.28 -27.44
C GLN A 335 15.82 -12.96 -26.74
N LEU A 336 14.55 -12.74 -26.38
CA LEU A 336 14.12 -11.54 -25.65
C LEU A 336 14.72 -11.49 -24.25
N THR A 337 14.80 -12.63 -23.55
CA THR A 337 15.44 -12.71 -22.23
C THR A 337 16.92 -12.38 -22.33
N LEU A 338 17.69 -13.05 -23.21
CA LEU A 338 19.13 -12.82 -23.37
C LEU A 338 19.48 -11.39 -23.84
N ASN A 339 18.59 -10.74 -24.59
CA ASN A 339 18.78 -9.35 -25.04
C ASN A 339 18.48 -8.30 -23.95
N ASN A 340 17.76 -8.65 -22.88
CA ASN A 340 17.28 -7.68 -21.87
C ASN A 340 17.70 -8.03 -20.42
N PHE A 341 18.21 -9.24 -20.18
CA PHE A 341 18.58 -9.73 -18.84
C PHE A 341 19.93 -10.45 -18.88
N ASN A 342 20.84 -10.02 -18.00
CA ASN A 342 22.15 -10.65 -17.81
C ASN A 342 22.13 -11.58 -16.59
N ILE A 343 22.59 -12.82 -16.75
CA ILE A 343 22.88 -13.72 -15.61
C ILE A 343 24.20 -13.24 -14.99
N LEU A 344 24.10 -12.50 -13.88
CA LEU A 344 25.28 -11.92 -13.21
C LEU A 344 26.11 -12.96 -12.45
N ASN A 345 25.46 -13.93 -11.79
CA ASN A 345 26.12 -15.00 -11.04
C ASN A 345 25.14 -16.16 -10.74
N TRP A 346 25.64 -17.26 -10.19
CA TRP A 346 24.85 -18.37 -9.65
C TRP A 346 25.55 -19.01 -8.44
N CYS A 347 24.79 -19.70 -7.60
CA CYS A 347 25.30 -20.43 -6.43
C CYS A 347 24.51 -21.73 -6.26
N ILE A 348 25.02 -22.66 -5.44
CA ILE A 348 24.31 -23.89 -5.05
C ILE A 348 24.24 -23.97 -3.53
N LEU A 349 23.11 -24.43 -3.00
CA LEU A 349 22.94 -24.75 -1.59
C LEU A 349 23.31 -26.23 -1.38
N PHE A 350 24.47 -26.49 -0.78
CA PHE A 350 24.89 -27.82 -0.33
C PHE A 350 25.16 -27.77 1.18
N GLU A 351 24.46 -28.58 1.95
CA GLU A 351 24.57 -28.62 3.42
C GLU A 351 25.83 -29.38 3.92
N GLU A 352 26.39 -30.28 3.09
CA GLU A 352 27.45 -31.21 3.52
C GLU A 352 28.88 -30.82 3.06
N LEU A 353 29.06 -29.80 2.22
CA LEU A 353 30.37 -29.46 1.62
C LEU A 353 30.67 -27.95 1.60
N ASN A 354 31.18 -27.44 2.72
CA ASN A 354 31.68 -26.05 2.86
C ASN A 354 32.89 -25.71 1.96
N ASN A 355 33.52 -26.69 1.32
CA ASN A 355 34.69 -26.51 0.45
C ASN A 355 34.34 -26.15 -1.02
N ILE A 356 33.07 -25.95 -1.38
CA ILE A 356 32.67 -25.57 -2.75
C ILE A 356 32.64 -24.04 -2.86
N THR A 357 33.41 -23.48 -3.80
CA THR A 357 33.58 -22.02 -3.99
C THR A 357 32.31 -21.26 -4.37
N ASN A 358 31.27 -21.95 -4.83
CA ASN A 358 29.96 -21.40 -5.20
C ASN A 358 28.84 -21.76 -4.20
N ASN A 359 29.15 -22.05 -2.93
CA ASN A 359 28.10 -22.24 -1.91
C ASN A 359 27.34 -20.91 -1.68
N CYS A 360 26.01 -20.93 -1.77
CA CYS A 360 25.15 -19.74 -1.58
C CYS A 360 25.39 -19.01 -0.25
N LEU A 361 25.70 -19.75 0.83
CA LEU A 361 25.98 -19.20 2.17
C LEU A 361 27.19 -18.25 2.20
N ASN A 362 28.11 -18.39 1.24
CA ASN A 362 29.35 -17.61 1.17
C ASN A 362 29.26 -16.42 0.19
N THR A 363 28.07 -16.09 -0.32
CA THR A 363 27.86 -15.02 -1.32
C THR A 363 27.22 -13.78 -0.71
N ASN A 364 27.57 -12.59 -1.20
CA ASN A 364 27.03 -11.31 -0.75
C ASN A 364 25.69 -10.90 -1.41
N TRP A 365 25.06 -11.79 -2.16
CA TRP A 365 23.86 -11.50 -2.96
C TRP A 365 22.74 -12.54 -2.85
N SER A 366 23.01 -13.74 -2.32
CA SER A 366 22.02 -14.80 -2.21
C SER A 366 21.14 -14.64 -0.98
N SER A 367 19.84 -14.94 -1.10
CA SER A 367 18.87 -14.92 -0.01
C SER A 367 19.04 -16.03 1.04
N PHE A 368 20.15 -16.77 0.98
CA PHE A 368 20.58 -17.75 1.98
C PHE A 368 21.74 -17.24 2.86
N LEU A 369 22.32 -16.07 2.56
CA LEU A 369 23.27 -15.41 3.45
C LEU A 369 22.57 -15.03 4.77
N PHE A 370 23.26 -15.21 5.90
CA PHE A 370 22.83 -14.74 7.21
C PHE A 370 22.76 -13.21 7.25
N ASP A 371 21.64 -12.66 7.72
CA ASP A 371 21.35 -11.22 7.68
C ASP A 371 21.06 -10.67 9.08
N GLU A 372 22.11 -10.21 9.77
CA GLU A 372 22.10 -9.75 11.17
C GLU A 372 20.99 -8.76 11.54
N LYS A 373 20.45 -8.00 10.57
CA LYS A 373 19.37 -7.03 10.78
C LYS A 373 17.95 -7.62 10.70
N SER A 374 17.78 -8.86 10.25
CA SER A 374 16.47 -9.51 10.07
C SER A 374 16.40 -10.95 10.60
N ASP A 375 17.53 -11.61 10.81
CA ASP A 375 17.60 -12.89 11.52
C ASP A 375 17.41 -12.72 13.04
N PHE A 376 16.59 -13.59 13.64
CA PHE A 376 16.34 -13.60 15.08
C PHE A 376 17.21 -14.65 15.80
N PRO A 377 17.79 -14.33 16.97
CA PRO A 377 18.77 -15.18 17.68
C PRO A 377 18.17 -16.46 18.26
#